data_AF-A0A942C8S3-F1
#
_entry.id   AF-A0A942C8S3-F1
#
_cell.length_a   1.000
_cell.length_b   1.000
_cell.length_c   1.000
_cell.angle_alpha   90.00
_cell.angle_beta   90.00
_cell.angle_gamma   90.00
#
_symmetry.space_group_name_H-M   'P 1'
#
loop_
_entity.id
_entity.type
_entity.pdbx_description
1 polymer ?
#
loop_
_entity_poly.entity_id
_entity_poly.type
_entity_poly.pdbx_seq_one_letter_code
_entity_poly.pdbx_strand_id
1 'polypeptide(L)'
;MKYKKRKIKITLDEYHALVFDPGWKQEYLDGYLYLTPRHVRALGKARIEAQEVYSRYPLRAVTVEDRGALIDLYLAAFSDTVHYFYLEHEDVLKHARQDLDTFLSGQRGAPLLSASRVALHQDRIVGAALINEGHIKSPLLYLLYVAPEFQQQGLARAMVQSAMNALREEGHRFLRSQFDLGNHESRAWHEQMGFEVEPDWQVYRLLAREAESLLGHHEQASDLPSAEMELLRQKCATLQARRDAIERLIDLFGYDAIDAQLGLK
;
A
#
# COMPACT_ATOMS: atom_id res chain seq x y z
N MET A 1 7.75 18.21 11.39
CA MET A 1 6.32 18.19 11.06
C MET A 1 5.54 17.84 12.33
N LYS A 2 4.66 18.72 12.84
CA LYS A 2 3.82 18.39 14.01
C LYS A 2 2.67 17.51 13.51
N TYR A 3 2.76 16.20 13.66
CA TYR A 3 1.66 15.30 13.32
C TYR A 3 0.43 15.67 14.17
N LYS A 4 -0.66 16.10 13.52
CA LYS A 4 -1.95 16.32 14.20
C LYS A 4 -2.47 14.95 14.67
N LYS A 5 -2.67 14.80 15.98
CA LYS A 5 -3.24 13.58 16.57
C LYS A 5 -4.76 13.61 16.42
N ARG A 6 -5.38 12.49 16.03
CA ARG A 6 -6.83 12.35 16.13
C ARG A 6 -7.17 11.97 17.57
N LYS A 7 -8.10 12.72 18.17
CA LYS A 7 -8.55 12.54 19.56
C LYS A 7 -10.01 12.08 19.56
N ILE A 8 -10.28 10.93 20.17
CA ILE A 8 -11.61 10.31 20.21
C ILE A 8 -11.97 10.07 21.67
N LYS A 9 -13.17 10.46 22.09
CA LYS A 9 -13.66 10.20 23.46
C LYS A 9 -14.03 8.72 23.57
N ILE A 10 -13.51 8.03 24.59
CA ILE A 10 -13.69 6.59 24.80
C ILE A 10 -13.45 6.24 26.28
N THR A 11 -14.08 5.20 26.78
CA THR A 11 -13.82 4.63 28.11
C THR A 11 -12.55 3.78 28.11
N LEU A 12 -12.04 3.45 29.30
CA LEU A 12 -10.87 2.57 29.42
C LEU A 12 -11.19 1.14 28.94
N ASP A 13 -12.40 0.65 29.23
CA ASP A 13 -12.84 -0.69 28.80
C ASP A 13 -12.97 -0.77 27.28
N GLU A 14 -13.60 0.23 26.65
CA GLU A 14 -13.66 0.32 25.19
C GLU A 14 -12.26 0.41 24.57
N TYR A 15 -11.30 1.11 25.20
CA TYR A 15 -9.91 1.16 24.75
C TYR A 15 -9.24 -0.22 24.80
N HIS A 16 -9.44 -0.99 25.87
CA HIS A 16 -8.91 -2.35 25.99
C HIS A 16 -9.56 -3.35 25.02
N ALA A 17 -10.77 -3.06 24.55
CA ALA A 17 -11.45 -3.85 23.53
C ALA A 17 -11.04 -3.51 22.09
N LEU A 18 -10.26 -2.43 21.87
CA LEU A 18 -9.82 -2.05 20.53
C LEU A 18 -8.90 -3.10 19.92
N VAL A 19 -9.14 -3.39 18.64
CA VAL A 19 -8.20 -4.11 17.81
C VAL A 19 -6.96 -3.24 17.56
N PHE A 20 -5.79 -3.84 17.71
CA PHE A 20 -4.52 -3.21 17.36
C PHE A 20 -4.46 -2.89 15.87
N ASP A 21 -4.16 -1.63 15.54
CA ASP A 21 -3.97 -1.19 14.15
C ASP A 21 -2.47 -0.98 13.84
N PRO A 22 -1.89 -1.68 12.85
CA PRO A 22 -0.47 -1.58 12.53
C PRO A 22 -0.06 -0.24 11.91
N GLY A 23 -1.02 0.54 11.40
CA GLY A 23 -0.81 1.87 10.85
C GLY A 23 -0.84 2.99 11.89
N TRP A 24 -1.37 2.73 13.08
CA TRP A 24 -1.62 3.76 14.08
C TRP A 24 -0.99 3.42 15.43
N LYS A 25 -0.48 4.44 16.11
CA LYS A 25 -0.18 4.40 17.53
C LYS A 25 -1.46 4.79 18.27
N GLN A 26 -2.02 3.85 19.01
CA GLN A 26 -3.17 4.02 19.89
C GLN A 26 -2.68 4.27 21.32
N GLU A 27 -3.03 5.41 21.91
CA GLU A 27 -2.67 5.76 23.31
C GLU A 27 -3.94 6.22 24.06
N TYR A 28 -4.16 5.70 25.27
CA TYR A 28 -5.22 6.16 26.16
C TYR A 28 -4.69 7.20 27.14
N LEU A 29 -5.34 8.36 27.23
CA LEU A 29 -5.03 9.39 28.22
C LEU A 29 -6.30 10.18 28.56
N ASP A 30 -6.62 10.25 29.85
CA ASP A 30 -7.71 11.07 30.42
C ASP A 30 -9.09 10.90 29.75
N GLY A 31 -9.51 9.67 29.46
CA GLY A 31 -10.81 9.41 28.81
C GLY A 31 -10.81 9.61 27.29
N TYR A 32 -9.64 9.63 26.66
CA TYR A 32 -9.49 9.78 25.23
C TYR A 32 -8.49 8.81 24.63
N LEU A 33 -8.81 8.33 23.43
CA LEU A 33 -7.90 7.67 22.51
C LEU A 33 -7.21 8.73 21.64
N TYR A 34 -5.89 8.68 21.64
CA TYR A 34 -5.04 9.43 20.74
C TYR A 34 -4.51 8.49 19.65
N LEU A 35 -4.79 8.83 18.40
CA LEU A 35 -4.28 8.14 17.22
C LEU A 35 -3.20 8.99 16.56
N THR A 36 -2.00 8.43 16.43
CA THR A 36 -0.88 9.02 15.68
C THR A 36 -0.46 8.07 14.57
N PRO A 37 -0.37 8.48 13.29
CA PRO A 37 0.09 7.60 12.23
C PRO A 37 1.52 7.09 12.49
N ARG A 38 1.80 5.83 12.17
CA ARG A 38 3.15 5.24 12.25
C ARG A 38 3.94 5.41 10.95
N HIS A 39 3.24 5.59 9.83
CA HIS A 39 3.82 5.71 8.48
C HIS A 39 4.77 4.55 8.12
N VAL A 40 4.46 3.34 8.59
CA VAL A 40 5.21 2.14 8.24
C VAL A 40 4.74 1.65 6.88
N ARG A 41 5.68 1.50 5.96
CA ARG A 41 5.41 1.02 4.60
C ARG A 41 5.86 -0.42 4.46
N ALA A 42 5.01 -1.25 3.89
CA ALA A 42 5.38 -2.57 3.42
C ALA A 42 5.75 -2.51 1.94
N LEU A 43 6.75 -3.29 1.55
CA LEU A 43 7.06 -3.57 0.15
C LEU A 43 6.38 -4.89 -0.23
N GLY A 44 5.42 -4.84 -1.13
CA GLY A 44 4.79 -6.01 -1.72
C GLY A 44 5.50 -6.42 -3.01
N LYS A 45 5.50 -7.72 -3.31
CA LYS A 45 5.98 -8.30 -4.55
C LYS A 45 4.94 -9.25 -5.13
N ALA A 46 4.55 -9.01 -6.37
CA ALA A 46 3.66 -9.89 -7.12
C ALA A 46 4.41 -10.51 -8.31
N ARG A 47 4.09 -11.76 -8.62
CA ARG A 47 4.56 -12.41 -9.85
C ARG A 47 3.82 -11.83 -11.04
N ILE A 48 4.55 -11.55 -12.11
CA ILE A 48 3.96 -11.11 -13.38
C ILE A 48 3.52 -12.36 -14.14
N GLU A 49 2.23 -12.42 -14.45
CA GLU A 49 1.63 -13.50 -15.22
C GLU A 49 0.79 -12.93 -16.37
N ALA A 50 0.49 -13.77 -17.35
CA ALA A 50 -0.44 -13.39 -18.40
C ALA A 50 -1.85 -13.33 -17.88
N GLN A 51 -2.48 -12.17 -18.03
CA GLN A 51 -3.82 -11.92 -17.55
C GLN A 51 -4.65 -11.30 -18.66
N GLU A 52 -5.89 -11.78 -18.77
CA GLU A 52 -6.89 -11.11 -19.57
C GLU A 52 -7.30 -9.81 -18.89
N VAL A 53 -7.35 -8.72 -19.65
CA VAL A 53 -7.64 -7.40 -19.11
C VAL A 53 -9.04 -6.98 -19.50
N TYR A 54 -9.90 -6.84 -18.50
CA TYR A 54 -11.25 -6.33 -18.66
C TYR A 54 -11.34 -4.92 -18.08
N SER A 55 -11.68 -3.95 -18.93
CA SER A 55 -11.92 -2.57 -18.52
C SER A 55 -13.13 -2.01 -19.25
N ARG A 56 -13.99 -1.28 -18.54
CA ARG A 56 -15.08 -0.48 -19.13
C ARG A 56 -14.58 0.79 -19.82
N TYR A 57 -13.35 1.18 -19.50
CA TYR A 57 -12.73 2.42 -19.95
C TYR A 57 -11.49 2.09 -20.79
N PRO A 58 -11.26 2.80 -21.91
CA PRO A 58 -10.04 2.65 -22.70
C PRO A 58 -8.79 2.84 -21.83
N LEU A 59 -7.82 1.96 -22.01
CA LEU A 59 -6.51 2.04 -21.37
C LEU A 59 -5.46 2.37 -22.43
N ARG A 60 -4.51 3.26 -22.09
CA ARG A 60 -3.34 3.53 -22.93
C ARG A 60 -2.09 3.71 -22.10
N ALA A 61 -0.94 3.68 -22.77
CA ALA A 61 0.33 4.05 -22.15
C ALA A 61 0.33 5.52 -21.70
N VAL A 62 1.07 5.80 -20.63
CA VAL A 62 1.32 7.17 -20.17
C VAL A 62 2.30 7.85 -21.12
N THR A 63 2.11 9.14 -21.36
CA THR A 63 3.09 9.99 -22.05
C THR A 63 3.53 11.15 -21.16
N VAL A 64 4.61 11.84 -21.53
CA VAL A 64 5.11 12.97 -20.73
C VAL A 64 4.14 14.17 -20.75
N GLU A 65 3.33 14.28 -21.79
CA GLU A 65 2.28 15.30 -21.94
C GLU A 65 1.14 15.11 -20.93
N ASP A 66 0.97 13.91 -20.37
CA ASP A 66 -0.07 13.62 -19.37
C ASP A 66 0.18 14.31 -18.02
N ARG A 67 1.38 14.88 -17.79
CA ARG A 67 1.80 15.43 -16.48
C ARG A 67 0.76 16.33 -15.84
N GLY A 68 0.16 17.26 -16.61
CA GLY A 68 -0.86 18.16 -16.10
C GLY A 68 -2.10 17.42 -15.59
N ALA A 69 -2.67 16.56 -16.42
CA ALA A 69 -3.84 15.76 -16.08
C ALA A 69 -3.59 14.76 -14.94
N LEU A 70 -2.37 14.23 -14.82
CA LEU A 70 -1.98 13.37 -13.70
C LEU A 70 -1.93 14.13 -12.37
N ILE A 71 -1.49 15.40 -12.36
CA ILE A 71 -1.54 16.25 -11.16
C ILE A 71 -3.00 16.50 -10.75
N ASP A 72 -3.87 16.83 -11.70
CA ASP A 72 -5.29 17.08 -11.41
C ASP A 72 -5.96 15.82 -10.85
N LEU A 73 -5.68 14.65 -11.44
CA LEU A 73 -6.17 13.37 -10.94
C LEU A 73 -5.60 13.04 -9.56
N TYR A 74 -4.33 13.30 -9.30
CA TYR A 74 -3.71 13.10 -7.98
C TYR A 74 -4.47 13.87 -6.90
N LEU A 75 -4.74 15.15 -7.14
CA LEU A 75 -5.47 15.99 -6.19
C LEU A 75 -6.87 15.42 -5.91
N ALA A 76 -7.59 15.03 -6.95
CA ALA A 76 -8.92 14.46 -6.82
C ALA A 76 -8.92 13.12 -6.06
N ALA A 77 -7.91 12.28 -6.27
CA ALA A 77 -7.84 10.96 -5.65
C ALA A 77 -7.31 10.98 -4.20
N PHE A 78 -6.43 11.92 -3.86
CA PHE A 78 -5.69 11.89 -2.60
C PHE A 78 -6.12 12.90 -1.55
N SER A 79 -6.95 13.90 -1.89
CA SER A 79 -7.31 15.00 -0.98
C SER A 79 -7.92 14.56 0.37
N ASP A 80 -8.54 13.37 0.43
CA ASP A 80 -9.18 12.85 1.64
C ASP A 80 -8.56 11.51 2.13
N THR A 81 -7.28 11.29 1.82
CA THR A 81 -6.58 10.05 2.21
C THR A 81 -5.76 10.21 3.49
N VAL A 82 -5.40 9.09 4.12
CA VAL A 82 -4.59 9.04 5.37
C VAL A 82 -3.25 9.81 5.27
N HIS A 83 -2.71 9.96 4.06
CA HIS A 83 -1.47 10.69 3.81
C HIS A 83 -1.63 12.22 3.85
N TYR A 84 -2.83 12.71 3.57
CA TYR A 84 -3.06 14.11 3.25
C TYR A 84 -4.22 14.75 4.01
N PHE A 85 -4.96 14.01 4.83
CA PHE A 85 -6.10 14.52 5.61
C PHE A 85 -5.79 15.71 6.53
N TYR A 86 -4.51 15.96 6.83
CA TYR A 86 -4.05 17.07 7.66
C TYR A 86 -3.38 18.21 6.89
N LEU A 87 -3.23 18.07 5.57
CA LEU A 87 -2.60 19.07 4.71
C LEU A 87 -3.65 19.97 4.06
N GLU A 88 -3.28 21.24 3.87
CA GLU A 88 -4.07 22.17 3.09
C GLU A 88 -3.91 21.85 1.59
N HIS A 89 -4.87 22.28 0.77
CA HIS A 89 -4.88 21.98 -0.67
C HIS A 89 -3.56 22.35 -1.38
N GLU A 90 -2.95 23.49 -1.02
CA GLU A 90 -1.68 23.94 -1.60
C GLU A 90 -0.50 23.00 -1.29
N ASP A 91 -0.47 22.41 -0.09
CA ASP A 91 0.54 21.44 0.30
C ASP A 91 0.35 20.12 -0.48
N VAL A 92 -0.89 19.67 -0.67
CA VAL A 92 -1.19 18.48 -1.49
C VAL A 92 -0.79 18.71 -2.95
N LEU A 93 -1.04 19.89 -3.50
CA LEU A 93 -0.61 20.26 -4.85
C LEU A 93 0.92 20.26 -4.98
N LYS A 94 1.63 20.74 -3.97
CA LYS A 94 3.09 20.69 -3.94
C LYS A 94 3.60 19.26 -3.92
N HIS A 95 2.99 18.39 -3.11
CA HIS A 95 3.31 16.96 -3.09
C HIS A 95 3.04 16.28 -4.43
N ALA A 96 1.86 16.51 -5.03
CA ALA A 96 1.52 15.96 -6.34
C ALA A 96 2.54 16.34 -7.42
N ARG A 97 2.92 17.63 -7.47
CA ARG A 97 3.95 18.11 -8.41
C ARG A 97 5.30 17.44 -8.16
N GLN A 98 5.74 17.38 -6.90
CA GLN A 98 7.02 16.78 -6.52
C GLN A 98 7.09 15.29 -6.85
N ASP A 99 6.04 14.52 -6.54
CA ASP A 99 6.00 13.09 -6.82
C ASP A 99 6.02 12.82 -8.33
N LEU A 100 5.25 13.57 -9.12
CA LEU A 100 5.24 13.43 -10.58
C LEU A 100 6.56 13.89 -11.22
N ASP A 101 7.18 14.95 -10.73
CA ASP A 101 8.50 15.40 -11.20
C ASP A 101 9.59 14.38 -10.85
N THR A 102 9.53 13.79 -9.65
CA THR A 102 10.43 12.70 -9.23
C THR A 102 10.27 11.48 -10.13
N PHE A 103 9.02 11.12 -10.48
CA PHE A 103 8.72 10.01 -11.39
C PHE A 103 9.26 10.26 -12.80
N LEU A 104 8.89 11.39 -13.41
CA LEU A 104 9.23 11.70 -14.80
C LEU A 104 10.72 11.98 -15.00
N SER A 105 11.41 12.53 -13.99
CA SER A 105 12.86 12.74 -14.04
C SER A 105 13.67 11.46 -13.85
N GLY A 106 13.05 10.38 -13.38
CA GLY A 106 13.73 9.13 -13.10
C GLY A 106 14.60 9.14 -11.84
N GLN A 107 14.42 10.13 -10.95
CA GLN A 107 15.22 10.27 -9.72
C GLN A 107 15.16 9.01 -8.82
N ARG A 108 14.08 8.21 -8.93
CA ARG A 108 13.88 6.95 -8.20
C ARG A 108 13.81 5.72 -9.12
N GLY A 109 14.56 5.74 -10.22
CA GLY A 109 14.53 4.75 -11.30
C GLY A 109 13.82 5.29 -12.53
N ALA A 110 14.27 4.89 -13.72
CA ALA A 110 13.74 5.44 -14.97
C ALA A 110 12.24 5.13 -15.12
N PRO A 111 11.42 6.07 -15.62
CA PRO A 111 10.00 5.82 -15.83
C PRO A 111 9.79 4.80 -16.96
N LEU A 112 9.03 3.75 -16.68
CA LEU A 112 8.62 2.73 -17.64
C LEU A 112 7.29 3.17 -18.28
N LEU A 113 7.34 4.19 -19.13
CA LEU A 113 6.15 4.81 -19.73
C LEU A 113 5.34 3.83 -20.60
N SER A 114 6.02 2.92 -21.31
CA SER A 114 5.42 1.85 -22.12
C SER A 114 4.60 0.86 -21.27
N ALA A 115 4.98 0.66 -20.01
CA ALA A 115 4.28 -0.20 -19.06
C ALA A 115 3.26 0.56 -18.20
N SER A 116 3.49 1.86 -17.96
CA SER A 116 2.58 2.71 -17.19
C SER A 116 1.24 2.88 -17.92
N ARG A 117 0.12 2.97 -17.19
CA ARG A 117 -1.23 3.02 -17.77
C ARG A 117 -2.03 4.19 -17.26
N VAL A 118 -2.82 4.78 -18.15
CA VAL A 118 -3.95 5.63 -17.80
C VAL A 118 -5.25 5.04 -18.31
N ALA A 119 -6.33 5.29 -17.58
CA ALA A 119 -7.69 5.02 -18.01
C ALA A 119 -8.38 6.32 -18.45
N LEU A 120 -9.15 6.25 -19.53
CA LEU A 120 -9.82 7.41 -20.13
C LEU A 120 -11.34 7.34 -20.02
N HIS A 121 -11.96 8.48 -19.70
CA HIS A 121 -13.40 8.67 -19.85
C HIS A 121 -13.65 10.04 -20.48
N GLN A 122 -14.25 10.06 -21.68
CA GLN A 122 -14.50 11.31 -22.43
C GLN A 122 -13.23 12.18 -22.55
N ASP A 123 -12.11 11.56 -22.96
CA ASP A 123 -10.77 12.17 -23.09
C ASP A 123 -10.13 12.69 -21.79
N ARG A 124 -10.80 12.55 -20.64
CA ARG A 124 -10.21 12.82 -19.32
C ARG A 124 -9.52 11.57 -18.78
N ILE A 125 -8.33 11.75 -18.20
CA ILE A 125 -7.68 10.70 -17.40
C ILE A 125 -8.42 10.54 -16.07
N VAL A 126 -8.95 9.34 -15.82
CA VAL A 126 -9.74 9.01 -14.61
C VAL A 126 -9.05 7.98 -13.71
N GLY A 127 -7.93 7.42 -14.16
CA GLY A 127 -7.08 6.55 -13.35
C GLY A 127 -5.67 6.51 -13.92
N ALA A 128 -4.69 6.27 -13.05
CA ALA A 128 -3.29 6.12 -13.44
C ALA A 128 -2.61 5.01 -12.62
N ALA A 129 -1.78 4.21 -13.28
CA ALA A 129 -0.82 3.29 -12.71
C ALA A 129 0.57 3.62 -13.28
N LEU A 130 1.42 4.26 -12.49
CA LEU A 130 2.73 4.75 -12.89
C LEU A 130 3.81 3.80 -12.40
N ILE A 131 4.68 3.36 -13.31
CA ILE A 131 5.69 2.33 -13.06
C ILE A 131 7.07 2.86 -13.43
N ASN A 132 8.06 2.62 -12.56
CA ASN A 132 9.46 2.90 -12.83
C ASN A 132 10.32 1.65 -12.59
N GLU A 133 11.61 1.71 -12.90
CA GLU A 133 12.55 0.58 -12.75
C GLU A 133 12.82 0.14 -11.29
N GLY A 134 12.42 0.94 -10.30
CA GLY A 134 12.71 0.71 -8.88
C GLY A 134 14.21 0.70 -8.54
N HIS A 135 14.54 0.34 -7.29
CA HIS A 135 15.91 0.41 -6.77
C HIS A 135 16.79 -0.83 -7.06
N ILE A 136 16.28 -1.88 -7.70
CA ILE A 136 17.05 -3.13 -7.98
C ILE A 136 16.72 -3.69 -9.37
N LYS A 137 16.53 -2.81 -10.37
CA LYS A 137 16.09 -3.20 -11.74
C LYS A 137 14.84 -4.11 -11.72
N SER A 138 13.94 -3.83 -10.78
CA SER A 138 12.68 -4.54 -10.64
C SER A 138 11.59 -3.50 -10.72
N PRO A 139 10.67 -3.62 -11.70
CA PRO A 139 9.58 -2.68 -11.86
C PRO A 139 8.87 -2.44 -10.53
N LEU A 140 8.65 -1.17 -10.23
CA LEU A 140 7.95 -0.70 -9.05
C LEU A 140 6.72 0.07 -9.52
N LEU A 141 5.54 -0.34 -9.05
CA LEU A 141 4.33 0.46 -9.09
C LEU A 141 4.54 1.64 -8.14
N TYR A 142 4.91 2.77 -8.72
CA TYR A 142 5.32 3.96 -8.00
C TYR A 142 4.12 4.73 -7.47
N LEU A 143 3.10 4.91 -8.32
CA LEU A 143 1.83 5.54 -7.94
C LEU A 143 0.66 4.81 -8.59
N LEU A 144 -0.41 4.63 -7.82
CA LEU A 144 -1.67 4.10 -8.30
C LEU A 144 -2.80 4.94 -7.71
N TYR A 145 -3.66 5.47 -8.56
CA TYR A 145 -4.81 6.24 -8.10
C TYR A 145 -5.92 6.25 -9.14
N VAL A 146 -7.16 6.33 -8.65
CA VAL A 146 -8.40 6.34 -9.43
C VAL A 146 -9.28 7.46 -8.89
N ALA A 147 -9.86 8.26 -9.80
CA ALA A 147 -10.78 9.33 -9.47
C ALA A 147 -11.94 8.78 -8.61
N PRO A 148 -12.36 9.45 -7.53
CA PRO A 148 -13.32 8.91 -6.57
C PRO A 148 -14.59 8.32 -7.19
N GLU A 149 -15.14 9.00 -8.20
CA GLU A 149 -16.37 8.59 -8.89
C GLU A 149 -16.19 7.36 -9.83
N PHE A 150 -14.94 6.92 -10.05
CA PHE A 150 -14.57 5.73 -10.84
C PHE A 150 -14.03 4.58 -9.99
N GLN A 151 -13.95 4.75 -8.67
CA GLN A 151 -13.47 3.71 -7.75
C GLN A 151 -14.45 2.53 -7.66
N GLN A 152 -13.95 1.39 -7.17
CA GLN A 152 -14.71 0.14 -6.99
C GLN A 152 -15.33 -0.45 -8.29
N GLN A 153 -14.89 0.02 -9.46
CA GLN A 153 -15.31 -0.50 -10.78
C GLN A 153 -14.27 -1.43 -11.42
N GLY A 154 -13.26 -1.87 -10.65
CA GLY A 154 -12.17 -2.73 -11.14
C GLY A 154 -11.07 -2.01 -11.92
N LEU A 155 -11.11 -0.68 -12.01
CA LEU A 155 -10.20 0.09 -12.88
C LEU A 155 -8.73 -0.01 -12.47
N ALA A 156 -8.44 0.08 -11.17
CA ALA A 156 -7.09 -0.11 -10.63
C ALA A 156 -6.50 -1.48 -11.01
N ARG A 157 -7.31 -2.54 -10.86
CA ARG A 157 -6.95 -3.90 -11.27
C ARG A 157 -6.66 -3.95 -12.77
N ALA A 158 -7.56 -3.44 -13.61
CA ALA A 158 -7.40 -3.47 -15.07
C ALA A 158 -6.12 -2.73 -15.54
N MET A 159 -5.84 -1.55 -14.97
CA MET A 159 -4.61 -0.80 -15.27
C MET A 159 -3.36 -1.58 -14.88
N VAL A 160 -3.32 -2.15 -13.67
CA VAL A 160 -2.13 -2.89 -13.20
C VAL A 160 -1.94 -4.20 -13.95
N GLN A 161 -3.02 -4.92 -14.30
CA GLN A 161 -2.93 -6.12 -15.14
C GLN A 161 -2.42 -5.80 -16.55
N SER A 162 -2.93 -4.72 -17.16
CA SER A 162 -2.44 -4.24 -18.46
C SER A 162 -0.96 -3.85 -18.41
N ALA A 163 -0.53 -3.25 -17.30
CA ALA A 163 0.85 -2.90 -17.07
C ALA A 163 1.75 -4.14 -16.87
N MET A 164 1.30 -5.11 -16.06
CA MET A 164 2.00 -6.39 -15.88
C MET A 164 2.17 -7.14 -17.21
N ASN A 165 1.16 -7.11 -18.09
CA ASN A 165 1.30 -7.70 -19.43
C ASN A 165 2.42 -7.06 -20.25
N ALA A 166 2.52 -5.72 -20.27
CA ALA A 166 3.60 -5.03 -20.97
C ALA A 166 4.98 -5.31 -20.34
N LEU A 167 5.08 -5.30 -19.01
CA LEU A 167 6.31 -5.67 -18.32
C LEU A 167 6.74 -7.11 -18.63
N ARG A 168 5.79 -8.03 -18.81
CA ARG A 168 6.08 -9.42 -19.20
C ARG A 168 6.71 -9.48 -20.59
N GLU A 169 6.19 -8.72 -21.54
CA GLU A 169 6.73 -8.63 -22.91
C GLU A 169 8.15 -8.07 -22.91
N GLU A 170 8.48 -7.18 -21.97
CA GLU A 170 9.83 -6.67 -21.71
C GLU A 170 10.71 -7.64 -20.89
N GLY A 171 10.20 -8.82 -20.52
CA GLY A 171 10.95 -9.89 -19.85
C GLY A 171 10.99 -9.82 -18.32
N HIS A 172 10.24 -8.91 -17.71
CA HIS A 172 10.15 -8.81 -16.25
C HIS A 172 9.32 -9.94 -15.65
N ARG A 173 9.72 -10.39 -14.45
CA ARG A 173 9.08 -11.51 -13.74
C ARG A 173 8.27 -11.09 -12.52
N PHE A 174 8.56 -9.90 -11.98
CA PHE A 174 7.95 -9.42 -10.74
C PHE A 174 7.65 -7.94 -10.86
N LEU A 175 6.54 -7.54 -10.25
CA LEU A 175 6.19 -6.15 -9.98
C LEU A 175 6.22 -5.95 -8.47
N ARG A 176 6.88 -4.89 -8.02
CA ARG A 176 6.86 -4.46 -6.62
C ARG A 176 5.93 -3.27 -6.43
N SER A 177 5.46 -3.07 -5.22
CA SER A 177 4.67 -1.89 -4.85
C SER A 177 4.83 -1.59 -3.37
N GLN A 178 4.85 -0.31 -3.00
CA GLN A 178 4.88 0.10 -1.60
C GLN A 178 3.51 0.56 -1.15
N PHE A 179 3.10 0.17 0.06
CA PHE A 179 1.86 0.65 0.67
C PHE A 179 2.02 0.89 2.17
N ASP A 180 1.30 1.88 2.69
CA ASP A 180 1.26 2.19 4.12
C ASP A 180 0.38 1.19 4.85
N LEU A 181 0.85 0.66 5.99
CA LEU A 181 0.08 -0.28 6.80
C LEU A 181 -1.20 0.33 7.38
N GLY A 182 -1.29 1.66 7.49
CA GLY A 182 -2.51 2.37 7.90
C GLY A 182 -3.50 2.62 6.76
N ASN A 183 -3.13 2.30 5.51
CA ASN A 183 -4.04 2.36 4.37
C ASN A 183 -4.64 0.98 4.12
N HIS A 184 -5.67 0.65 4.90
CA HIS A 184 -6.34 -0.66 4.86
C HIS A 184 -6.89 -1.02 3.48
N GLU A 185 -7.44 -0.04 2.76
CA GLU A 185 -7.96 -0.23 1.40
C GLU A 185 -6.84 -0.61 0.42
N SER A 186 -5.72 0.13 0.47
CA SER A 186 -4.55 -0.19 -0.33
C SER A 186 -4.01 -1.57 0.03
N ARG A 187 -3.91 -1.93 1.31
CA ARG A 187 -3.43 -3.26 1.74
C ARG A 187 -4.33 -4.37 1.19
N ALA A 188 -5.64 -4.24 1.36
CA ALA A 188 -6.60 -5.22 0.86
C ALA A 188 -6.52 -5.36 -0.67
N TRP A 189 -6.36 -4.24 -1.39
CA TRP A 189 -6.15 -4.26 -2.83
C TRP A 189 -4.85 -5.00 -3.22
N HIS A 190 -3.75 -4.75 -2.51
CA HIS A 190 -2.48 -5.45 -2.76
C HIS A 190 -2.61 -6.96 -2.53
N GLU A 191 -3.23 -7.39 -1.43
CA GLU A 191 -3.48 -8.81 -1.14
C GLU A 191 -4.34 -9.45 -2.25
N GLN A 192 -5.42 -8.79 -2.69
CA GLN A 192 -6.29 -9.27 -3.80
C GLN A 192 -5.59 -9.32 -5.16
N MET A 193 -4.56 -8.51 -5.35
CA MET A 193 -3.71 -8.50 -6.55
C MET A 193 -2.57 -9.51 -6.48
N GLY A 194 -2.45 -10.28 -5.39
CA GLY A 194 -1.42 -11.29 -5.22
C GLY A 194 -0.05 -10.73 -4.86
N PHE A 195 0.02 -9.50 -4.31
CA PHE A 195 1.26 -9.01 -3.72
C PHE A 195 1.50 -9.70 -2.39
N GLU A 196 2.65 -10.35 -2.27
CA GLU A 196 3.14 -10.86 -1.01
C GLU A 196 4.11 -9.85 -0.40
N VAL A 197 3.94 -9.55 0.89
CA VAL A 197 4.86 -8.68 1.63
C VAL A 197 6.26 -9.29 1.62
N GLU A 198 7.25 -8.54 1.16
CA GLU A 198 8.65 -8.94 1.24
C GLU A 198 9.13 -8.93 2.70
N PRO A 199 10.14 -9.74 3.05
CA PRO A 199 10.61 -9.85 4.42
C PRO A 199 11.05 -8.49 5.00
N ASP A 200 10.36 -8.04 6.04
CA ASP A 200 10.71 -6.85 6.83
C ASP A 200 10.28 -7.12 8.27
N TRP A 201 11.24 -7.00 9.20
CA TRP A 201 11.00 -7.30 10.62
C TRP A 201 9.94 -6.39 11.23
N GLN A 202 10.04 -5.09 10.99
CA GLN A 202 9.11 -4.12 11.57
C GLN A 202 7.69 -4.35 11.06
N VAL A 203 7.56 -4.64 9.76
CA VAL A 203 6.27 -4.96 9.13
C VAL A 203 5.69 -6.25 9.70
N TYR A 204 6.44 -7.36 9.72
CA TYR A 204 5.90 -8.62 10.23
C TYR A 204 5.61 -8.58 11.72
N ARG A 205 6.38 -7.85 12.53
CA ARG A 205 6.08 -7.65 13.94
C ARG A 205 4.73 -6.94 14.13
N LEU A 206 4.44 -5.92 13.32
CA LEU A 206 3.17 -5.18 13.40
C LEU A 206 1.99 -6.01 12.88
N LEU A 207 2.15 -6.71 11.75
CA LEU A 207 1.10 -7.57 11.19
C LEU A 207 0.80 -8.78 12.07
N ALA A 208 1.81 -9.40 12.69
CA ALA A 208 1.61 -10.49 13.64
C ALA A 208 0.79 -10.01 14.85
N ARG A 209 1.12 -8.84 15.41
CA ARG A 209 0.39 -8.25 16.53
C ARG A 209 -1.06 -7.90 16.17
N GLU A 210 -1.32 -7.41 14.96
CA GLU A 210 -2.68 -7.18 14.47
C GLU A 210 -3.46 -8.49 14.37
N ALA A 211 -2.87 -9.53 13.78
CA ALA A 211 -3.52 -10.83 13.65
C ALA A 211 -3.82 -11.47 15.03
N GLU A 212 -2.90 -11.37 15.99
CA GLU A 212 -3.11 -11.79 17.38
C GLU A 212 -4.26 -11.01 18.03
N SER A 213 -4.30 -9.69 17.85
CA SER A 213 -5.34 -8.83 18.42
C SER A 213 -6.71 -9.11 17.81
N LEU A 214 -6.79 -9.31 16.49
CA LEU A 214 -8.02 -9.68 15.79
C LEU A 214 -8.52 -11.05 16.25
N LEU A 215 -7.63 -12.03 16.37
CA LEU A 215 -7.97 -13.37 16.84
C LEU A 215 -8.57 -13.30 18.25
N GLY A 216 -7.89 -12.63 19.18
CA GLY A 216 -8.40 -12.47 20.55
C GLY A 216 -9.75 -11.75 20.61
N HIS A 217 -9.94 -10.71 19.78
CA HIS A 217 -11.20 -9.99 19.68
C HIS A 217 -12.36 -10.90 19.25
N HIS A 218 -12.19 -11.65 18.17
CA HIS A 218 -13.24 -12.53 17.64
C HIS A 218 -13.45 -13.78 18.49
N GLU A 219 -12.42 -14.29 19.16
CA GLU A 219 -12.58 -15.37 20.15
C GLU A 219 -13.42 -14.92 21.35
N GLN A 220 -13.19 -13.70 21.85
CA GLN A 220 -13.99 -13.13 22.93
C GLN A 220 -15.43 -12.82 22.50
N ALA A 221 -15.62 -12.29 21.29
CA ALA A 221 -16.93 -11.93 20.76
C ALA A 221 -17.74 -13.15 20.28
N SER A 222 -17.07 -14.25 19.91
CA SER A 222 -17.69 -15.45 19.31
C SER A 222 -18.58 -15.11 18.11
N ASP A 223 -18.13 -14.18 17.27
CA ASP A 223 -18.91 -13.55 16.20
C ASP A 223 -18.52 -14.01 14.78
N LEU A 224 -17.39 -14.70 14.63
CA LEU A 224 -16.96 -15.25 13.33
C LEU A 224 -17.38 -16.72 13.13
N PRO A 225 -17.76 -17.11 11.90
CA PRO A 225 -17.92 -18.51 11.52
C PRO A 225 -16.64 -19.31 11.74
N SER A 226 -16.77 -20.60 12.09
CA SER A 226 -15.61 -21.46 12.39
C SER A 226 -14.58 -21.53 11.26
N ALA A 227 -15.01 -21.49 10.00
CA ALA A 227 -14.12 -21.50 8.85
C ALA A 227 -13.28 -20.21 8.74
N GLU A 228 -13.89 -19.05 9.01
CA GLU A 228 -13.21 -17.76 9.02
C GLU A 228 -12.26 -17.64 10.21
N MET A 229 -12.67 -18.16 11.37
CA MET A 229 -11.81 -18.26 12.55
C MET A 229 -10.56 -19.10 12.26
N GLU A 230 -10.69 -20.22 11.55
CA GLU A 230 -9.55 -21.07 11.20
C GLU A 230 -8.58 -20.38 10.23
N LEU A 231 -9.11 -19.65 9.23
CA LEU A 231 -8.29 -18.84 8.34
C LEU A 231 -7.52 -17.76 9.11
N LEU A 232 -8.16 -17.12 10.10
CA LEU A 232 -7.52 -16.12 10.95
C LEU A 232 -6.40 -16.73 11.81
N ARG A 233 -6.63 -17.91 12.41
CA ARG A 233 -5.58 -18.66 13.13
C ARG A 233 -4.41 -19.02 12.24
N GLN A 234 -4.67 -19.49 11.02
CA GLN A 234 -3.62 -19.82 10.05
C GLN A 234 -2.82 -18.57 9.65
N LYS A 235 -3.49 -17.43 9.41
CA LYS A 235 -2.82 -16.16 9.10
C LYS A 235 -1.95 -15.70 10.28
N CYS A 236 -2.47 -15.77 11.50
CA CYS A 236 -1.74 -15.46 12.73
C CYS A 236 -0.46 -16.31 12.87
N ALA A 237 -0.60 -17.64 12.79
CA ALA A 237 0.53 -18.57 12.89
C ALA A 237 1.59 -18.33 11.80
N THR A 238 1.15 -18.05 10.57
CA THR A 238 2.06 -17.75 9.45
C THR A 238 2.86 -16.46 9.69
N LEU A 239 2.21 -15.40 10.16
CA LEU A 239 2.87 -14.12 10.45
C LEU A 239 3.82 -14.22 11.64
N GLN A 240 3.44 -14.96 12.69
CA GLN A 240 4.33 -15.26 13.83
C GLN A 240 5.57 -16.03 13.37
N ALA A 241 5.41 -17.09 12.58
CA ALA A 241 6.53 -17.86 12.06
C ALA A 241 7.48 -17.00 11.21
N ARG A 242 6.94 -16.08 10.40
CA ARG A 242 7.73 -15.13 9.60
C ARG A 242 8.47 -14.11 10.46
N ARG A 243 7.80 -13.52 11.47
CA ARG A 243 8.42 -12.62 12.45
C ARG A 243 9.59 -13.33 13.13
N ASP A 244 9.35 -14.50 13.72
CA ASP A 244 10.35 -15.24 14.48
C ASP A 244 11.53 -15.68 13.60
N ALA A 245 11.28 -16.01 12.32
CA ALA A 245 12.34 -16.32 11.38
C ALA A 245 13.25 -15.12 11.10
N ILE A 246 12.69 -13.91 10.90
CA ILE A 246 13.51 -12.70 10.71
C ILE A 246 14.22 -12.32 12.02
N GLU A 247 13.56 -12.41 13.17
CA GLU A 247 14.19 -12.13 14.47
C GLU A 247 15.40 -13.02 14.70
N ARG A 248 15.30 -14.33 14.42
CA ARG A 248 16.45 -15.24 14.47
C ARG A 248 17.58 -14.81 13.52
N LEU A 249 17.26 -14.35 12.32
CA LEU A 249 18.28 -13.84 11.40
C LEU A 249 18.94 -12.57 11.97
N ILE A 250 18.16 -11.66 12.57
CA ILE A 250 18.67 -10.41 13.16
C ILE A 250 19.61 -10.74 14.31
N ASP A 251 19.23 -11.69 15.17
CA ASP A 251 20.05 -12.13 16.30
C ASP A 251 21.37 -12.75 15.84
N LEU A 252 21.35 -13.48 14.71
CA LEU A 252 22.54 -14.16 14.18
C LEU A 252 23.48 -13.23 13.40
N PHE A 253 22.94 -12.32 12.60
CA PHE A 253 23.71 -11.55 11.62
C PHE A 253 23.73 -10.04 11.89
N GLY A 254 22.95 -9.57 12.85
CA GLY A 254 22.71 -8.15 13.08
C GLY A 254 21.74 -7.55 12.05
N TYR A 255 21.14 -6.41 12.41
CA TYR A 255 20.13 -5.74 11.59
C TYR A 255 20.68 -5.32 10.22
N ASP A 256 21.90 -4.77 10.18
CA ASP A 256 22.52 -4.26 8.96
C ASP A 256 22.82 -5.35 7.91
N ALA A 257 23.06 -6.58 8.34
CA ALA A 257 23.33 -7.68 7.42
C ALA A 257 22.08 -8.13 6.65
N ILE A 258 20.90 -7.99 7.26
CA ILE A 258 19.62 -8.36 6.65
C ILE A 258 19.20 -7.33 5.61
N ASP A 259 19.38 -6.04 5.89
CA ASP A 259 19.11 -4.99 4.92
C ASP A 259 19.96 -5.18 3.65
N ALA A 260 21.23 -5.56 3.81
CA ALA A 260 22.13 -5.83 2.68
C ALA A 260 21.75 -7.11 1.91
N GLN A 261 21.29 -8.16 2.59
CA GLN A 261 20.93 -9.44 1.97
C GLN A 261 19.55 -9.43 1.31
N LEU A 262 18.63 -8.60 1.81
CA LEU A 262 17.29 -8.41 1.27
C LEU A 262 17.18 -7.27 0.24
N GLY A 263 18.26 -6.50 0.04
CA GLY A 263 18.30 -5.38 -0.92
C GLY A 263 17.46 -4.18 -0.47
N LEU A 264 17.36 -3.95 0.84
CA LEU A 264 16.56 -2.86 1.43
C LEU A 264 17.34 -1.53 1.57
N LYS A 265 18.61 -1.47 1.10
CA LYS A 265 19.43 -0.26 0.98
C LYS A 265 19.84 0.01 -0.47
#